data_AF-A0A959B726-F1
#
_entry.id   AF-A0A959B726-F1
#
_cell.length_a   1.000
_cell.length_b   1.000
_cell.length_c   1.000
_cell.angle_alpha   90.00
_cell.angle_beta   90.00
_cell.angle_gamma   90.00
#
_symmetry.space_group_name_H-M   'P 1'
#
loop_
_entity.id
_entity.type
_entity.pdbx_description
1 polymer ?
#
loop_
_entity_poly.entity_id
_entity_poly.type
_entity_poly.pdbx_seq_one_letter_code
_entity_poly.pdbx_strand_id
1 'polypeptide(L)'
;ALVWINSATDPRLGGVTTFAALSTKAGLLRKKGDNEEADATMATALANASVFEMHAYGRQLIGEKKYKEALAVFEQNFQKNGDTWPTHVGLMRGYSAIGDVKNALKHAKIAVAQAPDDQNRNALEGMIKTLEAGKPIAQ
;
A
#
# COMPACT_ATOMS: atom_id res chain seq x y z
N ALA A 1 -11.81 10.64 21.14
CA ALA A 1 -10.77 10.42 20.11
C ALA A 1 -11.00 11.27 18.87
N LEU A 2 -12.13 11.16 18.16
CA LEU A 2 -12.36 11.88 16.90
C LEU A 2 -12.35 13.42 17.03
N VAL A 3 -12.88 13.99 18.11
CA VAL A 3 -12.86 15.45 18.33
C VAL A 3 -11.42 15.99 18.38
N TRP A 4 -10.54 15.31 19.11
CA TRP A 4 -9.12 15.68 19.23
C TRP A 4 -8.37 15.54 17.90
N ILE A 5 -8.63 14.47 17.13
CA ILE A 5 -7.96 14.29 15.84
C ILE A 5 -8.45 15.32 14.81
N ASN A 6 -9.72 15.70 14.84
CA ASN A 6 -10.26 16.74 13.96
C ASN A 6 -9.56 18.08 14.21
N SER A 7 -9.43 18.51 15.46
CA SER A 7 -8.69 19.72 15.80
C SER A 7 -7.20 19.62 15.42
N ALA A 8 -6.58 18.46 15.64
CA ALA A 8 -5.16 18.25 15.33
C ALA A 8 -4.86 18.16 13.82
N THR A 9 -5.85 17.82 12.98
CA THR A 9 -5.71 17.74 11.51
C THR A 9 -6.34 18.91 10.76
N ASP A 10 -6.98 19.88 11.43
CA ASP A 10 -7.62 21.03 10.78
C ASP A 10 -6.54 21.96 10.18
N PRO A 11 -6.49 22.13 8.85
CA PRO A 11 -5.50 23.01 8.21
C PRO A 11 -5.60 24.46 8.69
N ARG A 12 -6.79 24.92 9.11
CA ARG A 12 -7.02 26.27 9.65
C ARG A 12 -6.37 26.48 11.01
N LEU A 13 -6.02 25.40 11.71
CA LEU A 13 -5.36 25.40 13.01
C LEU A 13 -3.88 24.99 12.92
N GLY A 14 -3.33 24.90 11.70
CA GLY A 14 -1.96 24.40 11.48
C GLY A 14 -1.83 22.88 11.62
N GLY A 15 -2.91 22.14 11.37
CA GLY A 15 -3.00 20.71 11.63
C GLY A 15 -2.02 19.85 10.83
N VAL A 16 -1.62 18.72 11.43
CA VAL A 16 -0.65 17.77 10.85
C VAL A 16 -1.36 16.89 9.82
N THR A 17 -1.01 17.05 8.54
CA THR A 17 -1.61 16.31 7.40
C THR A 17 -0.82 15.07 6.98
N THR A 18 0.03 14.55 7.87
CA THR A 18 0.80 13.32 7.62
C THR A 18 -0.11 12.12 7.37
N PHE A 19 0.39 11.12 6.62
CA PHE A 19 -0.32 9.88 6.38
C PHE A 19 -0.75 9.20 7.69
N ALA A 20 0.12 9.14 8.69
CA ALA A 20 -0.20 8.53 9.99
C ALA A 20 -1.40 9.19 10.70
N ALA A 21 -1.47 10.52 10.73
CA ALA A 21 -2.57 11.25 11.37
C ALA A 21 -3.89 11.05 10.61
N LEU A 22 -3.87 11.22 9.29
CA LEU A 22 -5.07 11.12 8.45
C LEU A 22 -5.58 9.68 8.31
N SER A 23 -4.70 8.69 8.19
CA SER A 23 -5.09 7.27 8.16
C SER A 23 -5.74 6.83 9.48
N THR A 24 -5.22 7.31 10.61
CA THR A 24 -5.84 7.09 11.93
C THR A 24 -7.24 7.70 11.99
N LYS A 25 -7.40 8.94 11.52
CA LYS A 25 -8.72 9.60 11.45
C LYS A 25 -9.69 8.82 10.56
N ALA A 26 -9.26 8.42 9.36
CA ALA A 26 -10.06 7.62 8.45
C ALA A 26 -10.52 6.29 9.10
N GLY A 27 -9.63 5.60 9.82
CA GLY A 27 -9.98 4.39 10.56
C GLY A 27 -11.03 4.63 11.65
N LEU A 28 -10.97 5.76 12.36
CA LEU A 28 -11.97 6.14 13.36
C LEU A 28 -13.33 6.46 12.72
N LEU A 29 -13.34 7.19 11.60
CA LEU A 29 -14.55 7.49 10.83
C LEU A 29 -15.23 6.22 10.33
N ARG A 30 -14.44 5.29 9.75
CA ARG A 30 -14.93 3.99 9.29
C ARG A 30 -15.60 3.19 10.42
N LYS A 31 -15.00 3.19 11.62
CA LYS A 31 -15.58 2.53 12.82
C LYS A 31 -16.89 3.17 13.30
N LYS A 32 -17.14 4.44 12.98
CA LYS A 32 -18.39 5.14 13.30
C LYS A 32 -19.47 4.97 12.23
N GLY A 33 -19.16 4.34 11.10
CA GLY A 33 -20.06 4.19 9.95
C GLY A 33 -19.98 5.34 8.95
N ASP A 34 -19.12 6.34 9.18
CA ASP A 34 -18.93 7.51 8.32
C ASP A 34 -17.99 7.14 7.13
N ASN A 35 -18.42 6.19 6.30
CA ASN A 35 -17.56 5.57 5.29
C ASN A 35 -17.08 6.55 4.21
N GLU A 36 -17.95 7.47 3.76
CA GLU A 36 -17.60 8.46 2.74
C GLU A 36 -16.50 9.42 3.23
N GLU A 37 -16.64 9.96 4.46
CA GLU A 37 -15.63 10.84 5.06
C GLU A 37 -14.34 10.05 5.35
N ALA A 38 -14.44 8.78 5.76
CA ALA A 38 -13.28 7.92 5.96
C ALA A 38 -12.47 7.75 4.68
N ASP A 39 -13.15 7.45 3.56
CA ASP A 39 -12.50 7.23 2.27
C ASP A 39 -11.89 8.53 1.72
N ALA A 40 -12.58 9.67 1.85
CA ALA A 40 -12.03 10.98 1.50
C ALA A 40 -10.80 11.37 2.35
N THR A 41 -10.85 11.08 3.65
CA THR A 41 -9.73 11.32 4.57
C THR A 41 -8.53 10.45 4.20
N MET A 42 -8.76 9.17 3.88
CA MET A 42 -7.70 8.25 3.46
C MET A 42 -7.11 8.65 2.10
N ALA A 43 -7.92 9.11 1.15
CA ALA A 43 -7.41 9.61 -0.14
C ALA A 43 -6.45 10.79 0.07
N THR A 44 -6.78 11.70 0.99
CA THR A 44 -5.89 12.80 1.37
C THR A 44 -4.63 12.29 2.07
N ALA A 45 -4.76 11.28 2.95
CA ALA A 45 -3.61 10.63 3.58
C ALA A 45 -2.64 10.08 2.53
N LEU A 46 -3.15 9.34 1.53
CA LEU A 46 -2.37 8.72 0.46
C LEU A 46 -1.71 9.76 -0.46
N ALA A 47 -2.36 10.89 -0.71
CA ALA A 47 -1.76 12.00 -1.45
C ALA A 47 -0.48 12.51 -0.76
N ASN A 48 -0.44 12.51 0.58
CA ASN A 48 0.70 12.95 1.37
C ASN A 48 1.68 11.83 1.77
N ALA A 49 1.32 10.56 1.52
CA ALA A 49 2.11 9.41 1.94
C ALA A 49 3.41 9.25 1.13
N SER A 50 4.49 8.86 1.80
CA SER A 50 5.71 8.39 1.16
C SER A 50 5.50 7.04 0.46
N VAL A 51 6.43 6.69 -0.44
CA VAL A 51 6.44 5.39 -1.13
C VAL A 51 6.35 4.21 -0.16
N PHE A 52 7.00 4.29 1.00
CA PHE A 52 7.02 3.24 2.02
C PHE A 52 5.73 3.18 2.83
N GLU A 53 5.12 4.33 3.15
CA GLU A 53 3.82 4.38 3.83
C GLU A 53 2.71 3.78 2.97
N MET A 54 2.67 4.14 1.68
CA MET A 54 1.72 3.53 0.74
C MET A 54 1.95 2.02 0.61
N HIS A 55 3.21 1.58 0.55
CA HIS A 55 3.55 0.16 0.49
C HIS A 55 3.08 -0.59 1.75
N ALA A 56 3.35 -0.03 2.94
CA ALA A 56 2.94 -0.60 4.21
C ALA A 56 1.42 -0.69 4.33
N TYR A 57 0.70 0.36 3.91
CA TYR A 57 -0.75 0.37 3.92
C TYR A 57 -1.36 -0.66 2.96
N GLY A 58 -0.82 -0.77 1.74
CA GLY A 58 -1.23 -1.83 0.81
C GLY A 58 -1.05 -3.23 1.40
N ARG A 59 0.07 -3.47 2.12
CA ARG A 59 0.27 -4.75 2.84
C ARG A 59 -0.73 -4.97 3.96
N GLN A 60 -1.08 -3.94 4.72
CA GLN A 60 -2.12 -4.03 5.73
C GLN A 60 -3.46 -4.46 5.12
N LEU A 61 -3.86 -3.83 4.01
CA LEU A 61 -5.10 -4.17 3.30
C LEU A 61 -5.11 -5.62 2.80
N ILE A 62 -3.96 -6.16 2.37
CA ILE A 62 -3.86 -7.59 2.05
C ILE A 62 -4.14 -8.46 3.28
N GLY A 63 -3.57 -8.14 4.45
CA GLY A 63 -3.86 -8.84 5.70
C GLY A 63 -5.33 -8.78 6.12
N GLU A 64 -6.01 -7.68 5.79
CA GLU A 64 -7.45 -7.49 5.97
C GLU A 64 -8.30 -8.18 4.87
N LYS A 65 -7.68 -8.91 3.94
CA LYS A 65 -8.30 -9.56 2.78
C LYS A 65 -8.95 -8.60 1.78
N LYS A 66 -8.59 -7.32 1.82
CA LYS A 66 -9.09 -6.27 0.92
C LYS A 66 -8.19 -6.15 -0.32
N TYR A 67 -8.06 -7.25 -1.07
CA TYR A 67 -7.04 -7.37 -2.12
C TYR A 67 -7.18 -6.35 -3.25
N LYS A 68 -8.42 -6.02 -3.65
CA LYS A 68 -8.66 -5.01 -4.70
C LYS A 68 -8.25 -3.61 -4.26
N GLU A 69 -8.54 -3.25 -3.02
CA GLU A 69 -8.16 -1.96 -2.44
C GLU A 69 -6.63 -1.89 -2.27
N ALA A 70 -6.00 -2.98 -1.84
CA ALA A 70 -4.55 -3.07 -1.76
C ALA A 70 -3.89 -2.83 -3.13
N LEU A 71 -4.38 -3.50 -4.18
CA LEU A 71 -3.86 -3.31 -5.53
C LEU A 71 -4.00 -1.86 -5.99
N ALA A 72 -5.16 -1.23 -5.76
CA ALA A 72 -5.36 0.18 -6.11
C ALA A 72 -4.36 1.11 -5.39
N VAL A 73 -4.05 0.86 -4.11
CA VAL A 73 -3.02 1.61 -3.38
C VAL A 73 -1.63 1.39 -3.99
N PHE A 74 -1.28 0.17 -4.39
CA PHE A 74 0.02 -0.10 -5.03
C PHE A 74 0.13 0.53 -6.43
N GLU A 75 -0.96 0.54 -7.20
CA GLU A 75 -1.03 1.23 -8.50
C GLU A 75 -0.89 2.74 -8.32
N GLN A 76 -1.57 3.33 -7.34
CA GLN A 76 -1.39 4.73 -7.00
C GLN A 76 0.05 5.03 -6.55
N ASN A 77 0.65 4.13 -5.77
CA ASN A 77 2.04 4.27 -5.33
C ASN A 77 3.00 4.28 -6.52
N PHE A 78 2.80 3.38 -7.48
CA PHE A 78 3.57 3.34 -8.72
C PHE A 78 3.37 4.59 -9.58
N GLN A 79 2.13 5.08 -9.72
CA GLN A 79 1.86 6.33 -10.47
C GLN A 79 2.54 7.53 -9.84
N LYS A 80 2.55 7.63 -8.50
CA LYS A 80 3.11 8.75 -7.76
C LYS A 80 4.65 8.72 -7.71
N ASN A 81 5.22 7.54 -7.45
CA ASN A 81 6.64 7.38 -7.14
C ASN A 81 7.45 6.71 -8.26
N GLY A 82 6.80 6.33 -9.35
CA GLY A 82 7.42 5.78 -10.54
C GLY A 82 7.96 4.36 -10.39
N ASP A 83 8.84 4.01 -11.32
CA ASP A 83 9.55 2.74 -11.42
C ASP A 83 10.68 2.68 -10.39
N THR A 84 10.32 2.27 -9.17
CA THR A 84 11.25 2.12 -8.04
C THR A 84 11.02 0.78 -7.35
N TRP A 85 12.05 0.32 -6.63
CA TRP A 85 12.00 -0.98 -5.99
C TRP A 85 10.73 -1.21 -5.13
N PRO A 86 10.34 -0.29 -4.21
CA PRO A 86 9.18 -0.54 -3.35
C PRO A 86 7.83 -0.55 -4.10
N THR A 87 7.71 0.19 -5.21
CA THR A 87 6.47 0.22 -6.00
C THR A 87 6.29 -1.09 -6.76
N HIS A 88 7.38 -1.65 -7.31
CA HIS A 88 7.34 -2.96 -7.97
C HIS A 88 7.11 -4.13 -7.01
N VAL A 89 7.72 -4.12 -5.81
CA VAL A 89 7.39 -5.12 -4.78
C VAL A 89 5.91 -5.01 -4.38
N GLY A 90 5.37 -3.80 -4.29
CA GLY A 90 3.97 -3.55 -3.97
C GLY A 90 3.02 -4.13 -5.02
N LEU A 91 3.24 -3.79 -6.30
CA LEU A 91 2.46 -4.32 -7.42
C LEU A 91 2.54 -5.84 -7.52
N MET A 92 3.72 -6.43 -7.33
CA MET A 92 3.87 -7.89 -7.28
C MET A 92 2.94 -8.50 -6.22
N ARG A 93 2.94 -7.96 -4.99
CA ARG A 93 2.09 -8.44 -3.90
C ARG A 93 0.61 -8.25 -4.20
N GLY A 94 0.22 -7.07 -4.68
CA GLY A 94 -1.16 -6.75 -5.05
C GLY A 94 -1.72 -7.69 -6.13
N TYR A 95 -1.01 -7.84 -7.25
CA TYR A 95 -1.43 -8.76 -8.32
C TYR A 95 -1.47 -10.20 -7.83
N SER A 96 -0.50 -10.63 -7.03
CA SER A 96 -0.52 -11.98 -6.49
C SER A 96 -1.70 -12.22 -5.55
N ALA A 97 -2.11 -11.22 -4.75
CA ALA A 97 -3.22 -11.34 -3.81
C ALA A 97 -4.58 -11.48 -4.52
N ILE A 98 -4.73 -10.90 -5.72
CA ILE A 98 -5.93 -11.09 -6.56
C ILE A 98 -5.84 -12.31 -7.49
N GLY A 99 -4.75 -13.09 -7.42
CA GLY A 99 -4.54 -14.28 -8.25
C GLY A 99 -3.98 -14.00 -9.65
N ASP A 100 -3.62 -12.76 -9.97
CA ASP A 100 -2.95 -12.42 -11.23
C ASP A 100 -1.45 -12.71 -11.14
N VAL A 101 -1.13 -14.00 -11.20
CA VAL A 101 0.24 -14.49 -11.11
C VAL A 101 1.12 -13.97 -12.25
N LYS A 102 0.54 -13.70 -13.42
CA LYS A 102 1.28 -13.21 -14.60
C LYS A 102 1.82 -11.80 -14.37
N ASN A 103 0.95 -10.87 -13.95
CA ASN A 103 1.40 -9.51 -13.64
C ASN A 103 2.25 -9.47 -12.37
N ALA A 104 1.96 -10.33 -11.38
CA ALA A 104 2.81 -10.46 -10.21
C ALA A 104 4.25 -10.85 -10.59
N LEU A 105 4.42 -11.85 -11.45
CA LEU A 105 5.74 -12.29 -11.93
C LEU A 105 6.48 -11.19 -12.70
N LYS A 106 5.78 -10.46 -13.56
CA LYS A 106 6.34 -9.32 -14.30
C LYS A 106 6.98 -8.31 -13.33
N HIS A 107 6.23 -7.89 -12.32
CA HIS A 107 6.71 -6.90 -11.36
C HIS A 107 7.77 -7.48 -10.41
N ALA A 108 7.70 -8.77 -10.06
CA ALA A 108 8.74 -9.45 -9.28
C ALA A 108 10.11 -9.42 -9.99
N LYS A 109 10.13 -9.68 -11.31
CA LYS A 109 11.36 -9.65 -12.13
C LYS A 109 11.99 -8.26 -12.21
N ILE A 110 11.18 -7.20 -12.20
CA ILE A 110 11.70 -5.83 -12.15
C ILE A 110 12.22 -5.52 -10.74
N ALA A 111 11.44 -5.85 -9.71
CA ALA A 111 11.82 -5.62 -8.31
C ALA A 111 13.13 -6.32 -7.94
N VAL A 112 13.37 -7.57 -8.36
CA VAL A 112 14.60 -8.29 -8.00
C VAL A 112 15.85 -7.62 -8.58
N ALA A 113 15.74 -7.03 -9.78
CA ALA A 113 16.84 -6.30 -10.42
C ALA A 113 17.16 -4.97 -9.72
N GLN A 114 16.17 -4.37 -9.04
CA GLN A 114 16.30 -3.12 -8.30
C GLN A 114 16.55 -3.32 -6.79
N ALA A 115 16.74 -4.57 -6.34
CA ALA A 115 16.85 -4.88 -4.92
C ALA A 115 18.00 -4.09 -4.25
N PRO A 116 17.73 -3.42 -3.11
CA PRO A 116 18.72 -2.55 -2.46
C PRO A 116 19.83 -3.36 -1.74
N ASP A 117 19.57 -4.63 -1.45
CA ASP A 117 20.49 -5.54 -0.77
C ASP A 117 20.19 -7.00 -1.14
N ASP A 118 21.12 -7.88 -0.76
CA ASP A 118 21.05 -9.32 -1.07
C ASP A 118 19.91 -10.02 -0.34
N GLN A 119 19.53 -9.57 0.86
CA GLN A 119 18.43 -10.17 1.61
C GLN A 119 17.11 -9.98 0.87
N ASN A 120 16.85 -8.76 0.41
CA ASN A 120 15.68 -8.42 -0.40
C ASN A 120 15.69 -9.13 -1.75
N ARG A 121 16.86 -9.24 -2.40
CA ARG A 121 17.00 -9.98 -3.65
C ARG A 121 16.65 -11.46 -3.48
N ASN A 122 17.25 -12.12 -2.50
CA ASN A 122 17.03 -13.55 -2.24
C ASN A 122 15.56 -13.84 -1.90
N ALA A 123 14.90 -12.96 -1.14
CA ALA A 123 13.47 -13.09 -0.86
C ALA A 123 12.63 -13.00 -2.14
N LEU A 124 12.94 -12.06 -3.03
CA LEU A 124 12.25 -11.90 -4.31
C LEU A 124 12.49 -13.07 -5.25
N GLU A 125 13.69 -13.65 -5.29
CA GLU A 125 13.98 -14.85 -6.07
C GLU A 125 13.13 -16.06 -5.63
N GLY A 126 12.93 -16.24 -4.32
CA GLY A 126 12.01 -17.26 -3.79
C GLY A 126 10.56 -17.02 -4.21
N MET A 127 10.12 -15.76 -4.18
CA MET A 127 8.78 -15.36 -4.65
C MET A 127 8.63 -15.60 -6.16
N ILE A 128 9.63 -15.27 -6.97
CA ILE A 128 9.66 -15.52 -8.41
C ILE A 128 9.47 -17.01 -8.70
N LYS A 129 10.20 -17.91 -8.02
CA LYS A 129 10.03 -19.36 -8.21
C LYS A 129 8.60 -19.83 -7.92
N THR A 130 7.97 -19.27 -6.89
CA THR A 130 6.57 -19.58 -6.55
C THR A 130 5.61 -19.11 -7.65
N LEU A 131 5.81 -17.89 -8.14
CA LEU A 131 5.02 -17.30 -9.22
C LEU A 131 5.23 -18.03 -10.56
N GLU A 132 6.45 -18.46 -10.87
CA GLU A 132 6.76 -19.27 -12.06
C GLU A 132 6.10 -20.65 -12.02
N ALA A 133 5.88 -21.20 -10.82
CA ALA A 133 5.09 -22.41 -10.62
C ALA A 133 3.56 -22.16 -10.71
N GLY A 134 3.12 -20.95 -11.08
CA GLY A 134 1.70 -20.60 -11.23
C GLY A 134 0.97 -20.38 -9.92
N LYS A 135 1.68 -20.24 -8.80
CA LYS A 135 1.08 -20.08 -7.47
C LYS A 135 1.21 -18.64 -6.99
N PRO A 136 0.16 -18.08 -6.35
CA PRO A 136 0.31 -16.80 -5.67
C PRO A 136 1.29 -16.92 -4.49
N ILE A 137 2.02 -15.85 -4.21
CA ILE A 137 2.92 -15.79 -3.05
C ILE A 137 2.12 -15.68 -1.75
N ALA A 138 2.68 -16.26 -0.68
CA ALA A 138 2.21 -16.02 0.67
C ALA A 138 2.37 -14.53 1.03
N GLN A 139 1.34 -13.97 1.65
CA GLN A 139 1.22 -12.53 1.92
C GLN A 139 1.58 -12.17 3.36
#